data_AF-A0A820IXR4-F1
#
_entry.id   AF-A0A820IXR4-F1
#
_cell.length_a   1.000
_cell.length_b   1.000
_cell.length_c   1.000
_cell.angle_alpha   90.00
_cell.angle_beta   90.00
_cell.angle_gamma   90.00
#
_symmetry.space_group_name_H-M   'P 1'
#
loop_
_entity.id
_entity.type
_entity.pdbx_description
1 polymer ?
#
loop_
_entity_poly.entity_id
_entity_poly.type
_entity_poly.pdbx_seq_one_letter_code
_entity_poly.pdbx_strand_id
1 'polypeptide(L)'
;MVHLTIKKTIAIIGAGPCGLSQLLAFKQAEQDQLVELVCFERQAEWGGLWQYTALTGTDSCGEPIHSSMYRQLWSNGPKEVLEYVDYTFEQHFGVSIPSYPPRAVLYDYITGRAKAGDIRKFIQFRTAVRNVDFDDNTKKFHVTIEDLTNQLTKYLTFDHVIVASGHYTIPNMPDFEGISKFPGRVLHSHDYRGADEFVNKNLLIIGSSYSAEDIAMQCYKFG
;
A
#
# COMPACT_ATOMS: atom_id res chain seq x y z
N MET A 1 -12.60 28.40 -34.45
CA MET A 1 -13.36 27.48 -33.58
C MET A 1 -12.47 27.08 -32.43
N VAL A 2 -12.82 27.43 -31.21
CA VAL A 2 -12.10 26.97 -30.01
C VAL A 2 -12.58 25.54 -29.76
N HIS A 3 -11.74 24.54 -29.99
CA HIS A 3 -12.00 23.19 -29.49
C HIS A 3 -11.96 23.27 -27.96
N LEU A 4 -13.12 23.29 -27.31
CA LEU A 4 -13.24 23.08 -25.87
C LEU A 4 -12.88 21.63 -25.60
N THR A 5 -11.61 21.35 -25.33
CA THR A 5 -11.18 19.99 -24.98
C THR A 5 -11.71 19.68 -23.58
N ILE A 6 -12.67 18.77 -23.51
CA ILE A 6 -13.28 18.34 -22.24
C ILE A 6 -12.20 17.59 -21.44
N LYS A 7 -11.82 18.13 -20.29
CA LYS A 7 -10.94 17.43 -19.34
C LYS A 7 -11.65 16.18 -18.81
N LYS A 8 -10.97 15.03 -18.87
CA LYS A 8 -11.43 13.77 -18.29
C LYS A 8 -11.03 13.68 -16.82
N THR A 9 -11.93 13.24 -15.95
CA THR A 9 -11.65 13.08 -14.52
C THR A 9 -11.34 11.63 -14.19
N ILE A 10 -10.28 11.39 -13.42
CA ILE A 10 -9.82 10.04 -13.05
C ILE A 10 -9.61 9.95 -11.54
N ALA A 11 -10.22 8.95 -10.92
CA ALA A 11 -9.95 8.57 -9.55
C ALA A 11 -8.95 7.41 -9.49
N ILE A 12 -7.91 7.54 -8.67
CA ILE A 12 -6.97 6.46 -8.34
C ILE A 12 -7.20 6.04 -6.88
N ILE A 13 -7.41 4.75 -6.63
CA ILE A 13 -7.71 4.25 -5.28
C ILE A 13 -6.46 3.57 -4.71
N GLY A 14 -5.80 4.23 -3.76
CA GLY A 14 -4.57 3.77 -3.09
C GLY A 14 -3.32 4.48 -3.62
N ALA A 15 -2.49 4.97 -2.69
CA ALA A 15 -1.19 5.58 -2.94
C ALA A 15 -0.03 4.66 -2.51
N GLY A 16 -0.21 3.34 -2.70
CA GLY A 16 0.89 2.37 -2.73
C GLY A 16 1.71 2.45 -4.02
N PRO A 17 2.72 1.58 -4.20
CA PRO A 17 3.60 1.60 -5.37
C PRO A 17 2.87 1.66 -6.73
N CYS A 18 1.75 0.94 -6.86
CA CYS A 18 0.94 0.94 -8.08
C CYS A 18 0.28 2.30 -8.35
N GLY A 19 -0.38 2.90 -7.34
CA GLY A 19 -1.02 4.20 -7.49
C GLY A 19 -0.04 5.34 -7.69
N LEU A 20 1.11 5.30 -7.00
CA LEU A 20 2.21 6.25 -7.22
C LEU A 20 2.75 6.15 -8.65
N SER A 21 2.93 4.93 -9.16
CA SER A 21 3.37 4.72 -10.55
C SER A 21 2.35 5.23 -11.56
N GLN A 22 1.05 5.06 -11.28
CA GLN A 22 -0.01 5.59 -12.15
C GLN A 22 -0.01 7.13 -12.20
N LEU A 23 0.15 7.79 -11.05
CA LEU A 23 0.28 9.25 -10.97
C LEU A 23 1.50 9.75 -11.76
N LEU A 24 2.65 9.08 -11.60
CA LEU A 24 3.87 9.42 -12.35
C LEU A 24 3.69 9.21 -13.86
N ALA A 25 3.03 8.13 -14.28
CA ALA A 25 2.76 7.87 -15.68
C ALA A 25 1.92 8.98 -16.33
N PHE A 26 0.85 9.44 -15.66
CA PHE A 26 0.08 10.58 -16.15
C PHE A 26 0.90 11.87 -16.20
N LYS A 27 1.75 12.12 -15.18
CA LYS A 27 2.63 13.29 -15.16
C LYS A 27 3.68 13.28 -16.27
N GLN A 28 4.22 12.12 -16.62
CA GLN A 28 5.16 11.99 -17.74
C GLN A 28 4.46 12.16 -19.10
N ALA A 29 3.20 11.72 -19.21
CA ALA A 29 2.37 11.90 -20.40
C ALA A 29 1.73 13.29 -20.51
N GLU A 30 1.99 14.21 -19.57
CA GLU A 30 1.29 15.49 -19.35
C GLU A 30 1.57 16.57 -20.41
N GLN A 31 1.83 16.17 -21.66
CA GLN A 31 1.93 17.12 -22.78
C GLN A 31 0.58 17.78 -23.13
N ASP A 32 -0.56 17.16 -22.81
CA ASP A 32 -1.86 17.62 -23.32
C ASP A 32 -2.84 18.24 -22.29
N GLN A 33 -2.54 18.28 -20.98
CA GLN A 33 -3.42 18.88 -19.95
C GLN A 33 -4.90 18.40 -19.94
N LEU A 34 -5.22 17.25 -20.54
CA LEU A 34 -6.61 16.80 -20.75
C LEU A 34 -7.20 16.00 -19.59
N VAL A 35 -6.48 15.83 -18.48
CA VAL A 35 -6.88 14.95 -17.39
C VAL A 35 -6.82 15.68 -16.04
N GLU A 36 -7.85 15.49 -15.23
CA GLU A 36 -7.89 15.87 -13.83
C GLU A 36 -7.78 14.60 -12.98
N LEU A 37 -6.78 14.56 -12.09
CA LEU A 37 -6.44 13.39 -11.29
C LEU A 37 -6.73 13.66 -9.82
N VAL A 38 -7.37 12.69 -9.17
CA VAL A 38 -7.43 12.62 -7.70
C VAL A 38 -7.10 11.19 -7.27
N CYS A 39 -6.17 11.05 -6.34
CA CYS A 39 -5.84 9.80 -5.69
C CYS A 39 -6.36 9.81 -4.26
N PHE A 40 -7.09 8.77 -3.86
CA PHE A 40 -7.58 8.60 -2.50
C PHE A 40 -6.71 7.59 -1.78
N GLU A 41 -6.10 7.99 -0.67
CA GLU A 41 -5.31 7.13 0.21
C GLU A 41 -5.92 7.13 1.60
N ARG A 42 -6.21 5.92 2.08
CA ARG A 42 -6.84 5.73 3.38
C ARG A 42 -5.88 6.02 4.52
N GLN A 43 -4.61 5.65 4.37
CA GLN A 43 -3.58 5.91 5.36
C GLN A 43 -3.24 7.40 5.43
N ALA A 44 -2.56 7.80 6.50
CA ALA A 44 -2.10 9.17 6.67
C ALA A 44 -0.92 9.52 5.74
N GLU A 45 -0.24 8.51 5.20
CA GLU A 45 0.92 8.65 4.31
C GLU A 45 0.85 7.61 3.19
N TRP A 46 1.59 7.88 2.12
CA TRP A 46 1.72 6.97 0.97
C TRP A 46 2.59 5.75 1.28
N GLY A 47 2.76 4.89 0.27
CA GLY A 47 3.67 3.74 0.32
C GLY A 47 2.96 2.40 0.48
N GLY A 48 1.65 2.39 0.74
CA GLY A 48 0.85 1.17 0.82
C GLY A 48 1.39 0.24 1.90
N LEU A 49 1.71 -1.02 1.53
CA LEU A 49 2.31 -2.00 2.45
C LEU A 49 3.62 -1.50 3.08
N TRP A 50 4.42 -0.72 2.34
CA TRP A 50 5.74 -0.22 2.78
C TRP A 50 5.66 0.78 3.93
N GLN A 51 4.49 1.39 4.15
CA GLN A 51 4.26 2.26 5.30
C GLN A 51 4.04 1.41 6.56
N TYR A 52 5.09 1.25 7.35
CA TYR A 52 5.03 0.44 8.56
C TYR A 52 4.18 1.09 9.65
N THR A 53 3.43 0.26 10.36
CA THR A 53 2.74 0.62 11.60
C THR A 53 2.87 -0.50 12.62
N ALA A 54 3.01 -0.14 13.90
CA ALA A 54 2.99 -1.11 14.99
C ALA A 54 1.57 -1.60 15.31
N LEU A 55 0.53 -0.90 14.83
CA LEU A 55 -0.87 -1.25 15.04
C LEU A 55 -1.24 -2.52 14.26
N THR A 56 -2.18 -3.30 14.78
CA THR A 56 -2.75 -4.54 14.20
C THR A 56 -4.27 -4.48 14.26
N GLY A 57 -4.98 -5.28 13.47
CA GLY A 57 -6.45 -5.22 13.43
C GLY A 57 -6.97 -3.94 12.76
N THR A 58 -7.43 -2.96 13.54
CA THR A 58 -7.97 -1.68 13.04
C THR A 58 -7.21 -0.47 13.58
N ASP A 59 -7.14 0.62 12.82
CA ASP A 59 -6.60 1.90 13.29
C ASP A 59 -7.61 2.70 14.16
N SER A 60 -7.19 3.90 14.58
CA SER A 60 -8.01 4.80 15.41
C SER A 60 -9.27 5.31 14.73
N CYS A 61 -9.35 5.21 13.40
CA CYS A 61 -10.52 5.59 12.60
C CYS A 61 -11.44 4.38 12.33
N GLY A 62 -11.13 3.20 12.88
CA GLY A 62 -11.89 1.97 12.66
C GLY A 62 -11.53 1.26 11.35
N GLU A 63 -10.49 1.70 10.65
CA GLU A 63 -10.09 1.11 9.38
C GLU A 63 -9.21 -0.12 9.59
N PRO A 64 -9.42 -1.22 8.85
CA PRO A 64 -8.49 -2.35 8.86
C PRO A 64 -7.06 -1.89 8.55
N ILE A 65 -6.09 -2.28 9.37
CA ILE A 65 -4.69 -1.96 9.15
C ILE A 65 -4.25 -2.47 7.78
N HIS A 66 -3.61 -1.62 6.99
CA HIS A 66 -3.24 -1.99 5.63
C HIS A 66 -1.92 -2.78 5.56
N SER A 67 -0.92 -2.38 6.35
CA SER A 67 0.41 -2.96 6.31
C SER A 67 0.45 -4.35 6.96
N SER A 68 1.00 -5.30 6.22
CA SER A 68 1.37 -6.64 6.72
C SER A 68 2.87 -6.74 7.01
N MET A 69 3.59 -5.61 7.04
CA MET A 69 5.03 -5.59 7.25
C MET A 69 5.37 -5.57 8.75
N TYR A 70 6.56 -6.09 9.07
CA TYR A 70 7.05 -6.24 10.44
C TYR A 70 8.43 -5.58 10.61
N ARG A 71 8.82 -5.41 11.87
CA ARG A 71 10.19 -5.00 12.23
C ARG A 71 11.18 -5.99 11.64
N GLN A 72 12.33 -5.49 11.21
CA GLN A 72 13.41 -6.30 10.63
C GLN A 72 13.05 -7.03 9.32
N LEU A 73 11.99 -6.61 8.64
CA LEU A 73 11.72 -7.01 7.25
C LEU A 73 12.78 -6.42 6.32
N TRP A 74 13.37 -7.27 5.49
CA TRP A 74 14.27 -6.90 4.40
C TRP A 74 13.63 -7.30 3.06
N SER A 75 14.16 -6.78 1.95
CA SER A 75 13.76 -7.25 0.62
C SER A 75 13.86 -8.78 0.56
N ASN A 76 12.83 -9.44 0.03
CA ASN A 76 12.84 -10.91 -0.16
C ASN A 76 13.43 -11.33 -1.52
N GLY A 77 13.68 -10.37 -2.41
CA GLY A 77 14.36 -10.55 -3.69
C GLY A 77 15.45 -9.50 -3.90
N PRO A 78 16.36 -9.71 -4.88
CA PRO A 78 17.39 -8.73 -5.24
C PRO A 78 16.74 -7.40 -5.65
N LYS A 79 17.25 -6.27 -5.15
CA LYS A 79 16.71 -4.94 -5.49
C LYS A 79 16.79 -4.65 -7.00
N GLU A 80 17.76 -5.26 -7.67
CA GLU A 80 18.01 -5.10 -9.10
C GLU A 80 16.83 -5.56 -9.96
N VAL A 81 15.99 -6.49 -9.47
CA VAL A 81 14.79 -6.95 -10.22
C VAL A 81 13.56 -6.05 -10.02
N LEU A 82 13.64 -5.09 -9.10
CA LEU A 82 12.55 -4.15 -8.77
C LEU A 82 12.95 -2.68 -8.95
N GLU A 83 14.14 -2.43 -9.51
CA GLU A 83 14.60 -1.10 -9.83
C GLU A 83 13.70 -0.44 -10.88
N TYR A 84 13.43 0.86 -10.70
CA TYR A 84 12.59 1.61 -11.61
C TYR A 84 13.44 2.06 -12.79
N VAL A 85 12.96 1.81 -14.00
CA VAL A 85 13.68 2.12 -15.24
C VAL A 85 13.95 3.62 -15.42
N ASP A 86 13.15 4.48 -14.79
CA ASP A 86 13.20 5.94 -14.86
C ASP A 86 13.75 6.59 -13.58
N TYR A 87 14.17 5.79 -12.58
CA TYR A 87 14.69 6.29 -11.31
C TYR A 87 15.53 5.23 -10.62
N THR A 88 16.85 5.25 -10.81
CA THR A 88 17.75 4.18 -10.32
C THR A 88 18.07 4.31 -8.83
N PHE A 89 18.50 3.21 -8.21
CA PHE A 89 19.00 3.18 -6.84
C PHE A 89 20.23 4.09 -6.68
N GLU A 90 21.14 4.09 -7.65
CA GLU A 90 22.33 4.95 -7.64
C GLU A 90 21.95 6.43 -7.75
N GLN A 91 20.97 6.78 -8.61
CA GLN A 91 20.45 8.15 -8.69
C GLN A 91 19.83 8.61 -7.36
N HIS A 92 19.13 7.72 -6.66
CA HIS A 92 18.47 8.05 -5.40
C HIS A 92 19.45 8.15 -4.22
N PHE A 93 20.31 7.15 -4.04
CA PHE A 93 21.20 7.05 -2.87
C PHE A 93 22.58 7.69 -3.09
N GLY A 94 22.97 7.96 -4.33
CA GLY A 94 24.29 8.49 -4.68
C GLY A 94 25.46 7.52 -4.47
N VAL A 95 25.17 6.30 -4.01
CA VAL A 95 26.16 5.24 -3.75
C VAL A 95 25.55 3.88 -4.08
N SER A 96 26.40 2.90 -4.32
CA SER A 96 25.97 1.50 -4.40
C SER A 96 25.60 0.97 -3.01
N ILE A 97 24.48 0.25 -2.93
CA ILE A 97 23.98 -0.40 -1.71
C ILE A 97 23.83 -1.92 -1.93
N PRO A 98 23.81 -2.76 -0.88
CA PRO A 98 23.58 -4.20 -1.01
C PRO A 98 22.27 -4.55 -1.73
N SER A 99 22.21 -5.73 -2.35
CA SER A 99 21.05 -6.18 -3.13
C SER A 99 19.81 -6.49 -2.30
N TYR A 100 19.94 -6.67 -0.98
CA TYR A 100 18.82 -6.93 -0.09
C TYR A 100 18.74 -5.78 0.93
N PRO A 101 18.10 -4.66 0.60
CA PRO A 101 17.94 -3.54 1.54
C PRO A 101 16.82 -3.80 2.57
N PRO A 102 16.91 -3.22 3.79
CA PRO A 102 15.80 -3.19 4.74
C PRO A 102 14.56 -2.48 4.20
N ARG A 103 13.39 -2.78 4.75
CA ARG A 103 12.11 -2.12 4.39
C ARG A 103 12.20 -0.59 4.34
N ALA A 104 12.81 0.03 5.36
CA ALA A 104 12.90 1.47 5.46
C ALA A 104 13.68 2.10 4.28
N VAL A 105 14.70 1.39 3.78
CA VAL A 105 15.50 1.83 2.63
C VAL A 105 14.68 1.74 1.34
N LEU A 106 13.92 0.66 1.13
CA LEU A 106 13.02 0.57 -0.03
C LEU A 106 11.87 1.57 0.03
N TYR A 107 11.33 1.86 1.23
CA TYR A 107 10.35 2.92 1.41
C TYR A 107 10.91 4.29 1.02
N ASP A 108 12.15 4.61 1.43
CA ASP A 108 12.80 5.87 1.06
C ASP A 108 12.98 5.97 -0.46
N TYR A 109 13.42 4.90 -1.11
CA TYR A 109 13.54 4.82 -2.57
C TYR A 109 12.20 5.01 -3.30
N ILE A 110 11.16 4.28 -2.91
CA ILE A 110 9.80 4.38 -3.50
C ILE A 110 9.25 5.81 -3.35
N THR A 111 9.34 6.37 -2.14
CA THR A 111 8.80 7.70 -1.87
C THR A 111 9.69 8.80 -2.42
N GLY A 112 10.99 8.56 -2.58
CA GLY A 112 11.95 9.45 -3.26
C GLY A 112 11.56 9.72 -4.70
N ARG A 113 11.22 8.66 -5.45
CA ARG A 113 10.68 8.79 -6.82
C ARG A 113 9.40 9.63 -6.85
N ALA A 114 8.46 9.35 -5.95
CA ALA A 114 7.19 10.11 -5.86
C ALA A 114 7.40 11.59 -5.49
N LYS A 115 8.35 11.90 -4.60
CA LYS A 115 8.73 13.26 -4.22
C LYS A 115 9.38 14.00 -5.40
N ALA A 116 10.34 13.38 -6.08
CA ALA A 116 10.98 13.93 -7.28
C ALA A 116 9.95 14.22 -8.39
N GLY A 117 8.92 13.37 -8.47
CA GLY A 117 7.79 13.55 -9.36
C GLY A 117 6.76 14.58 -8.90
N ASP A 118 6.86 15.24 -7.74
CA ASP A 118 5.88 16.22 -7.23
C ASP A 118 4.41 15.80 -7.48
N ILE A 119 4.09 14.54 -7.14
CA ILE A 119 2.74 13.95 -7.32
C ILE A 119 1.92 13.99 -6.04
N ARG A 120 2.49 14.43 -4.91
CA ARG A 120 1.80 14.45 -3.60
C ARG A 120 0.52 15.28 -3.64
N LYS A 121 0.51 16.36 -4.43
CA LYS A 121 -0.63 17.28 -4.61
C LYS A 121 -1.89 16.62 -5.18
N PHE A 122 -1.75 15.47 -5.85
CA PHE A 122 -2.89 14.72 -6.38
C PHE A 122 -3.51 13.78 -5.34
N ILE A 123 -2.88 13.61 -4.17
CA ILE A 123 -3.28 12.59 -3.18
C ILE A 123 -4.04 13.24 -2.04
N GLN A 124 -5.24 12.72 -1.77
CA GLN A 124 -6.02 13.00 -0.58
C GLN A 124 -5.82 11.86 0.42
N PHE A 125 -4.96 12.11 1.42
CA PHE A 125 -4.72 11.18 2.53
C PHE A 125 -5.90 11.14 3.49
N ARG A 126 -5.91 10.14 4.38
CA ARG A 126 -6.99 9.90 5.36
C ARG A 126 -8.37 9.88 4.70
N THR A 127 -8.43 9.39 3.46
CA THR A 127 -9.66 9.33 2.67
C THR A 127 -9.88 7.90 2.21
N ALA A 128 -10.88 7.24 2.78
CA ALA A 128 -11.24 5.88 2.39
C ALA A 128 -12.29 5.90 1.27
N VAL A 129 -12.10 5.06 0.25
CA VAL A 129 -13.17 4.81 -0.73
C VAL A 129 -14.09 3.73 -0.18
N ARG A 130 -15.39 4.02 -0.11
CA ARG A 130 -16.42 3.12 0.43
C ARG A 130 -17.16 2.35 -0.65
N ASN A 131 -17.44 3.01 -1.77
CA ASN A 131 -18.14 2.37 -2.88
C ASN A 131 -17.74 2.99 -4.22
N VAL A 132 -17.85 2.17 -5.27
CA VAL A 132 -17.70 2.60 -6.67
C VAL A 132 -18.82 1.95 -7.46
N ASP A 133 -19.75 2.75 -7.95
CA ASP A 133 -20.84 2.30 -8.83
C ASP A 133 -20.64 2.86 -10.24
N PHE A 134 -20.96 2.08 -11.26
CA PHE A 134 -20.98 2.56 -12.64
C PHE A 134 -22.41 2.86 -13.07
N ASP A 135 -22.67 4.09 -13.52
CA ASP A 135 -23.97 4.47 -14.07
C ASP A 135 -23.97 4.30 -15.59
N ASP A 136 -24.79 3.35 -16.07
CA ASP A 136 -24.93 3.05 -17.48
C ASP A 136 -25.55 4.17 -18.31
N ASN A 137 -26.29 5.10 -17.70
CA ASN A 137 -26.91 6.22 -18.42
C ASN A 137 -25.90 7.33 -18.70
N THR A 138 -25.13 7.72 -17.68
CA THR A 138 -24.13 8.78 -17.81
C THR A 138 -22.77 8.27 -18.29
N LYS A 139 -22.54 6.95 -18.27
CA LYS A 139 -21.25 6.29 -18.54
C LYS A 139 -20.13 6.83 -17.65
N LYS A 140 -20.46 7.08 -16.37
CA LYS A 140 -19.53 7.58 -15.35
C LYS A 140 -19.54 6.71 -14.11
N PHE A 141 -18.46 6.81 -13.35
CA PHE A 141 -18.34 6.18 -12.04
C PHE A 141 -18.78 7.15 -10.94
N HIS A 142 -19.64 6.68 -10.04
CA HIS A 142 -19.96 7.33 -8.78
C HIS A 142 -19.09 6.73 -7.69
N VAL A 143 -18.23 7.55 -7.09
CA VAL A 143 -17.29 7.14 -6.05
C VAL A 143 -17.75 7.77 -4.74
N THR A 144 -18.05 6.91 -3.76
CA THR A 144 -18.33 7.34 -2.39
C THR A 144 -17.03 7.30 -1.60
N ILE A 145 -16.63 8.44 -1.07
CA ILE A 145 -15.44 8.57 -0.21
C ILE A 145 -15.84 9.03 1.19
N GLU A 146 -15.02 8.67 2.16
CA GLU A 146 -15.12 9.15 3.53
C GLU A 146 -13.79 9.79 3.95
N ASP A 147 -13.85 11.06 4.33
CA ASP A 147 -12.75 11.75 5.02
C ASP A 147 -12.72 11.28 6.48
N LEU A 148 -11.71 10.49 6.82
CA LEU A 148 -11.55 9.86 8.14
C LEU A 148 -11.15 10.86 9.23
N THR A 149 -10.70 12.06 8.85
CA THR A 149 -10.34 13.12 9.80
C THR A 149 -11.58 13.84 10.27
N ASN A 150 -12.47 14.18 9.34
CA ASN A 150 -13.67 14.97 9.60
C ASN A 150 -14.96 14.14 9.66
N GLN A 151 -14.87 12.83 9.42
CA GLN A 151 -16.00 11.90 9.33
C GLN A 151 -17.06 12.38 8.32
N LEU A 152 -16.60 12.91 7.18
CA LEU A 152 -17.46 13.47 6.15
C LEU A 152 -17.49 12.56 4.92
N THR A 153 -18.68 12.10 4.57
CA THR A 153 -18.93 11.35 3.34
C THR A 153 -19.17 12.30 2.18
N LYS A 154 -18.50 12.05 1.05
CA LYS A 154 -18.71 12.79 -0.21
C LYS A 154 -19.01 11.82 -1.34
N TYR A 155 -19.81 12.30 -2.30
CA TYR A 155 -20.18 11.59 -3.51
C TYR A 155 -19.57 12.34 -4.69
N LEU A 156 -18.69 11.67 -5.42
CA LEU A 156 -17.93 12.25 -6.52
C LEU A 156 -18.18 11.45 -7.80
N THR A 157 -18.03 12.10 -8.95
CA THR A 157 -18.26 11.48 -10.26
C THR A 157 -17.01 11.56 -11.12
N PHE A 158 -16.59 10.42 -11.69
CA PHE A 158 -15.37 10.31 -12.50
C PHE A 158 -15.66 9.65 -13.86
N ASP A 159 -14.90 10.05 -14.89
CA ASP A 159 -14.92 9.34 -16.19
C ASP A 159 -14.24 7.97 -16.07
N HIS A 160 -13.19 7.85 -15.24
CA HIS A 160 -12.46 6.59 -15.03
C HIS A 160 -12.09 6.37 -13.56
N VAL A 161 -11.94 5.10 -13.18
CA VAL A 161 -11.44 4.66 -11.88
C VAL A 161 -10.31 3.66 -12.08
N ILE A 162 -9.20 3.86 -11.37
CA ILE A 162 -8.05 2.95 -11.34
C ILE A 162 -7.90 2.40 -9.93
N VAL A 163 -8.09 1.09 -9.78
CA VAL A 163 -8.02 0.41 -8.47
C VAL A 163 -6.58 -0.04 -8.20
N ALA A 164 -5.94 0.54 -7.20
CA ALA A 164 -4.57 0.26 -6.79
C ALA A 164 -4.48 -0.08 -5.28
N SER A 165 -5.55 -0.68 -4.74
CA SER A 165 -5.74 -0.93 -3.30
C SER A 165 -4.96 -2.11 -2.72
N GLY A 166 -4.29 -2.90 -3.56
CA GLY A 166 -3.51 -4.07 -3.13
C GLY A 166 -4.37 -5.27 -2.72
N HIS A 167 -3.71 -6.41 -2.46
CA HIS A 167 -4.38 -7.68 -2.16
C HIS A 167 -3.64 -8.57 -1.13
N TYR A 168 -2.67 -8.02 -0.41
CA TYR A 168 -1.91 -8.72 0.65
C TYR A 168 -2.20 -8.16 2.05
N THR A 169 -3.41 -7.65 2.25
CA THR A 169 -3.86 -7.00 3.49
C THR A 169 -4.96 -7.79 4.17
N ILE A 170 -5.97 -8.23 3.41
CA ILE A 170 -7.08 -9.00 3.99
C ILE A 170 -6.60 -10.44 4.23
N PRO A 171 -6.54 -10.92 5.48
CA PRO A 171 -5.98 -12.23 5.79
C PRO A 171 -6.92 -13.35 5.33
N ASN A 172 -6.34 -14.45 4.87
CA ASN A 172 -7.05 -15.72 4.79
C ASN A 172 -6.80 -16.49 6.09
N MET A 173 -7.78 -16.47 7.00
CA MET A 173 -7.68 -17.09 8.32
C MET A 173 -8.54 -18.37 8.38
N PRO A 174 -7.99 -19.54 7.98
CA PRO A 174 -8.73 -20.80 8.10
C PRO A 174 -8.92 -21.20 9.56
N ASP A 175 -10.04 -21.88 9.82
CA ASP A 175 -10.30 -22.50 11.13
C ASP A 175 -9.63 -23.88 11.22
N PHE A 176 -9.21 -24.25 12.43
CA PHE A 176 -8.63 -25.55 12.72
C PHE A 176 -9.26 -26.13 13.98
N GLU A 177 -9.45 -27.44 14.01
CA GLU A 177 -9.99 -28.12 15.18
C GLU A 177 -9.14 -27.83 16.43
N GLY A 178 -9.79 -27.33 17.48
CA GLY A 178 -9.13 -27.00 18.75
C GLY A 178 -8.43 -25.64 18.80
N ILE A 179 -8.36 -24.87 17.71
CA ILE A 179 -7.65 -23.57 17.70
C ILE A 179 -8.21 -22.57 18.71
N SER A 180 -9.54 -22.56 18.91
CA SER A 180 -10.23 -21.72 19.90
C SER A 180 -9.96 -22.12 21.35
N LYS A 181 -9.45 -23.34 21.58
CA LYS A 181 -9.09 -23.86 22.91
C LYS A 181 -7.58 -23.82 23.15
N PHE A 182 -6.78 -23.43 22.16
CA PHE A 182 -5.34 -23.33 22.30
C PHE A 182 -5.00 -22.21 23.29
N PRO A 183 -4.25 -22.49 24.39
CA PRO A 183 -4.01 -21.51 25.45
C PRO A 183 -2.92 -20.50 25.07
N GLY A 184 -2.20 -20.72 23.97
CA GLY A 184 -1.15 -19.84 23.49
C GLY A 184 -1.67 -18.76 22.54
N ARG A 185 -0.74 -17.93 22.05
CA ARG A 185 -1.06 -16.87 21.10
C ARG A 185 -1.31 -17.46 19.70
N VAL A 186 -2.40 -17.03 19.06
CA VAL A 186 -2.74 -17.32 17.66
C VAL A 186 -2.87 -15.99 16.92
N LEU A 187 -2.20 -15.86 15.77
CA LEU A 187 -2.33 -14.69 14.89
C LEU A 187 -2.06 -15.08 13.42
N HIS A 188 -2.65 -14.33 12.49
CA HIS A 188 -2.28 -14.42 11.07
C HIS A 188 -1.00 -13.60 10.81
N SER A 189 -0.21 -13.97 9.79
CA SER A 189 1.01 -13.23 9.40
C SER A 189 0.80 -11.72 9.17
N HIS A 190 -0.42 -11.31 8.81
CA HIS A 190 -0.85 -9.92 8.69
C HIS A 190 -0.63 -9.11 9.98
N ASP A 191 -0.87 -9.72 11.15
CA ASP A 191 -0.78 -9.07 12.47
C ASP A 191 0.59 -9.31 13.14
N TYR A 192 1.50 -10.03 12.49
CA TYR A 192 2.87 -10.18 12.99
C TYR A 192 3.61 -8.84 12.88
N ARG A 193 4.31 -8.43 13.95
CA ARG A 193 5.03 -7.15 14.00
C ARG A 193 6.52 -7.25 14.32
N GLY A 194 7.00 -8.39 14.78
CA GLY A 194 8.40 -8.62 15.07
C GLY A 194 8.63 -9.90 15.87
N ALA A 195 9.85 -10.41 15.79
CA ALA A 195 10.27 -11.65 16.42
C ALA A 195 10.48 -11.52 17.93
N ASP A 196 10.69 -10.30 18.43
CA ASP A 196 10.97 -9.99 19.84
C ASP A 196 9.90 -10.53 20.81
N GLU A 197 8.66 -10.68 20.34
CA GLU A 197 7.57 -11.23 21.13
C GLU A 197 7.63 -12.75 21.34
N PHE A 198 8.41 -13.44 20.51
CA PHE A 198 8.46 -14.90 20.41
C PHE A 198 9.77 -15.49 20.92
N VAL A 199 10.62 -14.67 21.53
CA VAL A 199 11.91 -15.09 22.09
C VAL A 199 11.72 -16.19 23.14
N ASN A 200 12.51 -17.24 23.03
CA ASN A 200 12.50 -18.46 23.83
C ASN A 200 11.16 -19.22 23.81
N LYS A 201 10.38 -19.12 22.72
CA LYS A 201 9.12 -19.84 22.55
C LYS A 201 9.22 -20.94 21.50
N ASN A 202 8.40 -21.97 21.68
CA ASN A 202 8.14 -22.95 20.65
C ASN A 202 7.02 -22.44 19.73
N LEU A 203 7.31 -22.32 18.44
CA LEU A 203 6.38 -21.77 17.45
C LEU A 203 5.92 -22.84 16.48
N LEU A 204 4.62 -22.79 16.14
CA LEU A 204 4.07 -23.48 14.98
C LEU A 204 3.75 -22.43 13.92
N ILE A 205 4.33 -22.57 12.74
CA ILE A 205 4.08 -21.69 11.60
C ILE A 205 3.33 -22.51 10.55
N ILE A 206 2.09 -22.11 10.25
CA ILE A 206 1.22 -22.81 9.30
C ILE A 206 1.32 -22.11 7.94
N GLY A 207 1.91 -22.79 6.97
CA GLY A 207 2.10 -22.31 5.60
C GLY A 207 3.45 -22.73 5.02
N SER A 208 3.61 -22.55 3.71
CA SER A 208 4.80 -22.99 2.95
C SER A 208 5.22 -22.00 1.85
N SER A 209 4.97 -20.71 2.08
CA SER A 209 5.34 -19.63 1.15
C SER A 209 6.08 -18.51 1.91
N TYR A 210 6.31 -17.36 1.26
CA TYR A 210 7.21 -16.30 1.72
C TYR A 210 6.99 -15.85 3.16
N SER A 211 5.73 -15.68 3.60
CA SER A 211 5.46 -15.28 4.99
C SER A 211 5.93 -16.34 5.98
N ALA A 212 5.70 -17.63 5.69
CA ALA A 212 6.12 -18.71 6.58
C ALA A 212 7.66 -18.82 6.62
N GLU A 213 8.30 -18.72 5.45
CA GLU A 213 9.75 -18.75 5.32
C GLU A 213 10.42 -17.61 6.09
N ASP A 214 10.08 -16.35 5.79
CA ASP A 214 10.76 -15.21 6.40
C ASP A 214 10.42 -15.08 7.88
N ILE A 215 9.16 -15.21 8.30
CA ILE A 215 8.80 -15.11 9.73
C ILE A 215 9.49 -16.21 10.55
N ALA A 216 9.60 -17.44 10.02
CA ALA A 216 10.36 -18.50 10.68
C ALA A 216 11.84 -18.11 10.85
N MET A 217 12.45 -17.58 9.79
CA MET A 217 13.84 -17.10 9.83
C MET A 217 14.03 -15.92 10.78
N GLN A 218 13.09 -14.97 10.84
CA GLN A 218 13.14 -13.86 11.79
C GLN A 218 13.07 -14.38 13.22
N CYS A 219 12.09 -15.23 13.55
CA CYS A 219 12.00 -15.81 14.88
C CYS A 219 13.26 -16.61 15.24
N TYR A 220 13.77 -17.43 14.33
CA TYR A 220 15.04 -18.14 14.56
C TYR A 220 16.22 -17.18 14.83
N LYS A 221 16.34 -16.12 14.04
CA LYS A 221 17.43 -15.14 14.15
C LYS A 221 17.42 -14.36 15.45
N PHE A 222 16.25 -14.05 15.99
CA PHE A 222 16.09 -13.20 17.17
C PHE A 222 15.92 -13.97 18.48
N GLY A 223 15.96 -15.31 18.42
CA GLY A 223 15.90 -16.21 19.57
C GLY A 223 14.48 -16.54 19.99
#